data_AF-A0AAW6Z4N5-F1
#
_entry.id   AF-A0AAW6Z4N5-F1
#
_cell.length_a   1.000
_cell.length_b   1.000
_cell.length_c   1.000
_cell.angle_alpha   90.00
_cell.angle_beta   90.00
_cell.angle_gamma   90.00
#
_symmetry.space_group_name_H-M   'P 1'
#
loop_
_entity.id
_entity.type
_entity.pdbx_description
1 polymer ?
#
loop_
_entity_poly.entity_id
_entity_poly.type
_entity_poly.pdbx_seq_one_letter_code
_entity_poly.pdbx_strand_id
1 'polypeptide(L)'
;MVKWNIWKKIIETISKNKTWLYEKRNAVIVLFAGATSAFILWIIHEFVIEKNQSIPPGAWNLIILIVSAPVAFVIWHFRDENNRQQIENQRKDINLKEFQKLSEWVSGAHLPEIKTVNKTTNKRNLKSNDELARLLTQPIEYTTEETEEYSKQPKTADFDTFSKRDGAVALQISAIYNLLPFFRGDYGESFRRPAFNLLKSAWQAMQQDSLKKLDETHLADEERKKIFDELTQKAKSPMGVALTQVLLSLDWDNKKLNLRDFPEMLPNICLAGMNFHLSGVSEIARDLSELDLSGADFRGARLEKTKFQKSKLGQVKLDNACLEEVSLQDSDLVSANLKETNLFKANLQGANLRKALLKDTKLVNADLRGAQFYWGYLKARKRLLDVRITANGFIENIYPDWRKENDPQWDALTESAQTQAMQKFCKETGMLIFDDLGKRIMPSP
;
A
#
# COMPACT_ATOMS: atom_id res chain seq x y z
N MET A 1 1.93 -53.04 -7.62
CA MET A 1 1.89 -52.17 -8.81
C MET A 1 0.60 -52.26 -9.63
N VAL A 2 0.04 -53.45 -9.90
CA VAL A 2 -1.16 -53.59 -10.77
C VAL A 2 -2.45 -52.98 -10.19
N LYS A 3 -2.68 -53.06 -8.86
CA LYS A 3 -3.86 -52.43 -8.20
C LYS A 3 -3.87 -50.89 -8.29
N TRP A 4 -2.70 -50.25 -8.33
CA TRP A 4 -2.59 -48.78 -8.40
C TRP A 4 -2.93 -48.23 -9.79
N ASN A 5 -2.61 -48.97 -10.85
CA ASN A 5 -2.92 -48.58 -12.23
C ASN A 5 -4.40 -48.68 -12.57
N ILE A 6 -5.14 -49.62 -11.95
CA ILE A 6 -6.58 -49.75 -12.13
C ILE A 6 -7.31 -48.58 -11.46
N TRP A 7 -6.93 -48.24 -10.22
CA TRP A 7 -7.48 -47.07 -9.52
C TRP A 7 -7.17 -45.75 -10.26
N LYS A 8 -5.97 -45.60 -10.80
CA LYS A 8 -5.60 -44.43 -11.60
C LYS A 8 -6.42 -44.33 -12.89
N LYS A 9 -6.64 -45.45 -13.60
CA LYS A 9 -7.52 -45.51 -14.79
C LYS A 9 -8.97 -45.20 -14.47
N ILE A 10 -9.49 -45.68 -13.34
CA ILE A 10 -10.86 -45.39 -12.90
C ILE A 10 -10.99 -43.90 -12.58
N ILE A 11 -10.04 -43.32 -11.84
CA ILE A 11 -10.02 -41.89 -11.52
C ILE A 11 -9.88 -41.02 -12.78
N GLU A 12 -9.03 -41.40 -13.74
CA GLU A 12 -8.89 -40.71 -15.03
C GLU A 12 -10.16 -40.81 -15.90
N THR A 13 -10.85 -41.95 -15.87
CA THR A 13 -12.10 -42.14 -16.61
C THR A 13 -13.25 -41.35 -15.98
N ILE A 14 -13.32 -41.30 -14.64
CA ILE A 14 -14.27 -40.46 -13.89
C ILE A 14 -13.97 -38.97 -14.15
N SER A 15 -12.70 -38.58 -14.19
CA SER A 15 -12.25 -37.21 -14.51
C SER A 15 -12.61 -36.78 -15.94
N LYS A 16 -12.41 -37.64 -16.93
CA LYS A 16 -12.84 -37.41 -18.33
C LYS A 16 -14.36 -37.32 -18.49
N ASN A 17 -15.12 -38.12 -17.75
CA ASN A 17 -16.58 -37.98 -17.73
C ASN A 17 -17.02 -36.68 -17.03
N LYS A 18 -16.27 -36.23 -16.01
CA LYS A 18 -16.52 -34.95 -15.32
C LYS A 18 -16.41 -33.77 -16.28
N THR A 19 -15.40 -33.75 -17.15
CA THR A 19 -15.23 -32.70 -18.16
C THR A 19 -16.32 -32.73 -19.23
N TRP A 20 -16.75 -33.92 -19.68
CA TRP A 20 -17.87 -34.07 -20.61
C TRP A 20 -19.22 -33.60 -20.04
N LEU A 21 -19.44 -33.80 -18.74
CA LEU A 21 -20.66 -33.36 -18.04
C LEU A 21 -20.75 -31.84 -17.89
N TYR A 22 -19.62 -31.12 -17.84
CA TYR A 22 -19.60 -29.66 -17.64
C TYR A 22 -19.91 -28.86 -18.91
N GLU A 23 -19.66 -29.40 -20.11
CA GLU A 23 -19.87 -28.69 -21.38
C GLU A 23 -21.32 -28.79 -21.92
N LYS A 24 -22.15 -29.70 -21.39
CA LYS A 24 -23.51 -29.93 -21.91
C LYS A 24 -24.59 -29.29 -21.03
N ARG A 25 -25.66 -28.79 -21.65
CA ARG A 25 -26.88 -28.35 -20.93
C ARG A 25 -27.38 -29.49 -20.03
N ASN A 26 -27.77 -29.17 -18.79
CA ASN A 26 -28.30 -30.12 -17.80
C ASN A 26 -29.37 -31.07 -18.38
N ALA A 27 -30.24 -30.57 -19.28
CA ALA A 27 -31.25 -31.37 -19.97
C ALA A 27 -30.67 -32.52 -20.80
N VAL A 28 -29.52 -32.32 -21.45
CA VAL A 28 -28.85 -33.34 -22.26
C VAL A 28 -28.27 -34.45 -21.37
N ILE A 29 -27.72 -34.09 -20.20
CA ILE A 29 -27.18 -35.05 -19.23
C ILE A 29 -28.28 -35.99 -18.72
N VAL A 30 -29.45 -35.43 -18.40
CA VAL A 30 -30.63 -36.21 -17.96
C VAL A 30 -31.09 -37.17 -19.05
N LEU A 31 -31.17 -36.70 -20.30
CA LEU A 31 -31.57 -37.54 -21.44
C LEU A 31 -30.59 -38.70 -21.67
N PHE A 32 -29.28 -38.45 -21.58
CA PHE A 32 -28.25 -39.50 -21.69
C PHE A 32 -28.33 -40.52 -20.55
N ALA A 33 -28.62 -40.07 -19.32
CA ALA A 33 -28.80 -40.98 -18.18
C ALA A 33 -30.03 -41.89 -18.35
N GLY A 34 -31.12 -41.34 -18.88
CA GLY A 34 -32.31 -42.13 -19.25
C GLY A 34 -32.02 -43.14 -20.36
N ALA A 35 -31.33 -42.72 -21.43
CA ALA A 35 -30.97 -43.60 -22.54
C ALA A 35 -30.02 -44.72 -22.12
N THR A 36 -29.04 -44.43 -21.25
CA THR A 36 -28.12 -45.44 -20.71
C THR A 36 -28.83 -46.41 -19.76
N SER A 37 -29.75 -45.94 -18.94
CA SER A 37 -30.61 -46.80 -18.11
C SER A 37 -31.47 -47.75 -18.98
N ALA A 38 -32.10 -47.23 -20.04
CA ALA A 38 -32.88 -48.04 -20.98
C ALA A 38 -32.02 -49.08 -21.73
N PHE A 39 -30.80 -48.70 -22.13
CA PHE A 39 -29.86 -49.62 -22.78
C PHE A 39 -29.39 -50.74 -21.84
N ILE A 40 -29.11 -50.42 -20.57
CA ILE A 40 -28.77 -51.42 -19.55
C ILE A 40 -29.94 -52.38 -19.32
N LEU A 41 -31.17 -51.87 -19.25
CA LEU A 41 -32.37 -52.69 -19.14
C LEU A 41 -32.52 -53.63 -20.34
N TRP A 42 -32.29 -53.14 -21.56
CA TRP A 42 -32.34 -53.94 -22.78
C TRP A 42 -31.30 -55.07 -22.77
N ILE A 43 -30.06 -54.79 -22.37
CA ILE A 43 -29.02 -55.83 -22.24
C ILE A 43 -29.42 -56.88 -21.20
N ILE A 44 -29.93 -56.47 -20.03
CA ILE A 44 -30.33 -57.42 -18.98
C ILE A 44 -31.51 -58.28 -19.45
N HIS A 45 -32.46 -57.70 -20.20
CA HIS A 45 -33.58 -58.46 -20.76
C HIS A 45 -33.11 -59.58 -21.69
N GLU A 46 -32.30 -59.25 -22.69
CA GLU A 46 -31.75 -60.18 -23.69
C GLU A 46 -30.85 -61.27 -23.08
N PHE A 47 -29.97 -60.91 -22.14
CA PHE A 47 -28.95 -61.83 -21.66
C PHE A 47 -29.32 -62.59 -20.38
N VAL A 48 -30.21 -62.04 -19.55
CA VAL A 48 -30.52 -62.58 -18.22
C VAL A 48 -31.97 -63.04 -18.11
N ILE A 49 -32.93 -62.24 -18.60
CA ILE A 49 -34.36 -62.53 -18.42
C ILE A 49 -34.83 -63.57 -19.44
N GLU A 50 -34.55 -63.39 -20.73
CA GLU A 50 -34.99 -64.33 -21.76
C GLU A 50 -34.28 -65.69 -21.69
N LYS A 51 -33.06 -65.74 -21.15
CA LYS A 51 -32.25 -66.96 -21.09
C LYS A 51 -32.44 -67.81 -19.82
N ASN A 52 -33.12 -67.31 -18.79
CA ASN A 52 -33.34 -68.05 -17.54
C ASN A 52 -34.81 -68.40 -17.33
N GLN A 53 -35.10 -69.66 -17.00
CA GLN A 53 -36.47 -70.14 -16.72
C GLN A 53 -37.06 -69.61 -15.40
N SER A 54 -36.22 -69.25 -14.42
CA SER A 54 -36.66 -68.61 -13.18
C SER A 54 -35.60 -67.68 -12.62
N ILE A 55 -35.97 -66.42 -12.36
CA ILE A 55 -35.10 -65.43 -11.72
C ILE A 55 -35.39 -65.47 -10.22
N PRO A 56 -34.39 -65.69 -9.35
CA PRO A 56 -34.58 -65.66 -7.91
C PRO A 56 -35.20 -64.33 -7.47
N PRO A 57 -36.16 -64.31 -6.53
CA PRO A 57 -36.82 -63.07 -6.09
C PRO A 57 -35.84 -61.97 -5.65
N GLY A 58 -34.71 -62.34 -5.04
CA GLY A 58 -33.67 -61.39 -4.63
C GLY A 58 -32.84 -60.78 -5.78
N ALA A 59 -32.79 -61.42 -6.95
CA ALA A 59 -32.04 -60.92 -8.11
C ALA A 59 -32.75 -59.73 -8.78
N TRP A 60 -34.08 -59.63 -8.67
CA TRP A 60 -34.85 -58.48 -9.15
C TRP A 60 -34.41 -57.18 -8.49
N ASN A 61 -34.13 -57.19 -7.18
CA ASN A 61 -33.63 -56.01 -6.48
C ASN A 61 -32.29 -55.53 -7.05
N LEU A 62 -31.38 -56.45 -7.38
CA LEU A 62 -30.09 -56.13 -7.97
C LEU A 62 -30.24 -55.56 -9.39
N ILE A 63 -31.12 -56.13 -10.21
CA ILE A 63 -31.42 -55.63 -11.55
C ILE A 63 -31.97 -54.21 -11.49
N ILE A 64 -32.94 -53.95 -10.61
CA ILE A 64 -33.51 -52.61 -10.40
C ILE A 64 -32.40 -51.61 -10.00
N LEU A 65 -31.50 -52.01 -9.11
CA LEU A 65 -30.40 -51.17 -8.66
C LEU A 65 -29.44 -50.83 -9.81
N ILE A 66 -29.08 -51.81 -10.64
CA ILE A 66 -28.19 -51.63 -11.78
C ILE A 66 -28.83 -50.74 -12.86
N VAL A 67 -30.11 -50.99 -13.19
CA VAL A 67 -30.85 -50.21 -14.21
C VAL A 67 -31.06 -48.77 -13.75
N SER A 68 -31.36 -48.53 -12.47
CA SER A 68 -31.60 -47.19 -11.92
C SER A 68 -30.34 -46.39 -11.62
N ALA A 69 -29.18 -47.05 -11.49
CA ALA A 69 -27.91 -46.43 -11.10
C ALA A 69 -27.51 -45.20 -11.94
N PRO A 70 -27.62 -45.18 -13.29
CA PRO A 70 -27.24 -44.00 -14.08
C PRO A 70 -28.08 -42.76 -13.76
N VAL A 71 -29.40 -42.94 -13.63
CA VAL A 71 -30.34 -41.85 -13.29
C VAL A 71 -30.13 -41.40 -11.85
N ALA A 72 -29.99 -42.34 -10.91
CA ALA A 72 -29.73 -42.05 -9.51
C ALA A 72 -28.41 -41.27 -9.32
N PHE A 73 -27.36 -41.63 -10.07
CA PHE A 73 -26.08 -40.92 -10.06
C PHE A 73 -26.22 -39.48 -10.54
N VAL A 74 -26.97 -39.24 -11.63
CA VAL A 74 -27.19 -37.88 -12.15
C VAL A 74 -28.02 -37.03 -11.18
N ILE A 75 -29.05 -37.60 -10.54
CA ILE A 75 -29.82 -36.90 -9.49
C ILE A 75 -28.92 -36.54 -8.32
N TRP A 76 -28.10 -37.49 -7.85
CA TRP A 76 -27.14 -37.24 -6.78
C TRP A 76 -26.13 -36.16 -7.16
N HIS A 77 -25.57 -36.20 -8.38
CA HIS A 77 -24.62 -35.21 -8.88
C HIS A 77 -25.22 -33.80 -8.91
N PHE A 78 -26.43 -33.62 -9.45
CA PHE A 78 -27.08 -32.31 -9.46
C PHE A 78 -27.44 -31.83 -8.06
N ARG A 79 -27.89 -32.72 -7.17
CA ARG A 79 -28.14 -32.37 -5.77
C ARG A 79 -26.86 -31.91 -5.07
N ASP A 80 -25.78 -32.65 -5.24
CA ASP A 80 -24.47 -32.34 -4.66
C ASP A 80 -23.89 -31.03 -5.21
N GLU A 81 -24.05 -30.78 -6.51
CA GLU A 81 -23.63 -29.53 -7.14
C GLU A 81 -24.46 -28.33 -6.67
N ASN A 82 -25.78 -28.46 -6.62
CA ASN A 82 -26.65 -27.42 -6.07
C ASN A 82 -26.35 -27.15 -4.60
N ASN A 83 -26.10 -28.19 -3.79
CA ASN A 83 -25.71 -28.05 -2.40
C ASN A 83 -24.36 -27.31 -2.28
N ARG A 84 -23.37 -27.65 -3.11
CA ARG A 84 -22.09 -26.93 -3.17
C ARG A 84 -22.30 -25.45 -3.50
N GLN A 85 -23.09 -25.15 -4.52
CA GLN A 85 -23.40 -23.76 -4.91
C GLN A 85 -24.14 -23.01 -3.80
N GLN A 86 -25.09 -23.64 -3.11
CA GLN A 86 -25.77 -23.03 -1.97
C GLN A 86 -24.80 -22.71 -0.83
N ILE A 87 -23.92 -23.65 -0.47
CA ILE A 87 -22.90 -23.42 0.57
C ILE A 87 -21.95 -22.30 0.15
N GLU A 88 -21.52 -22.26 -1.11
CA GLU A 88 -20.64 -21.22 -1.61
C GLU A 88 -21.31 -19.84 -1.60
N ASN A 89 -22.57 -19.76 -2.03
CA ASN A 89 -23.36 -18.52 -1.96
C ASN A 89 -23.56 -18.06 -0.51
N GLN A 90 -23.87 -18.98 0.41
CA GLN A 90 -23.97 -18.66 1.84
C GLN A 90 -22.65 -18.11 2.40
N ARG A 91 -21.50 -18.68 2.02
CA ARG A 91 -20.19 -18.17 2.44
C ARG A 91 -19.95 -16.76 1.89
N LYS A 92 -20.27 -16.49 0.62
CA LYS A 92 -20.17 -15.16 0.03
C LYS A 92 -21.05 -14.14 0.76
N ASP A 93 -22.28 -14.51 1.11
CA ASP A 93 -23.18 -13.66 1.87
C ASP A 93 -22.67 -13.35 3.29
N ILE A 94 -22.10 -14.34 3.97
CA ILE A 94 -21.47 -14.15 5.28
C ILE A 94 -20.27 -13.21 5.17
N ASN A 95 -19.36 -13.47 4.25
CA ASN A 95 -18.17 -12.64 4.03
C ASN A 95 -18.56 -11.20 3.66
N LEU A 96 -19.60 -11.02 2.84
CA LEU A 96 -20.10 -9.69 2.48
C LEU A 96 -20.66 -8.95 3.70
N LYS A 97 -21.44 -9.61 4.56
CA LYS A 97 -21.97 -9.03 5.80
C LYS A 97 -20.85 -8.66 6.77
N GLU A 98 -19.86 -9.53 6.93
CA GLU A 98 -18.68 -9.24 7.74
C GLU A 98 -17.91 -8.05 7.20
N PHE A 99 -17.65 -8.01 5.89
CA PHE A 99 -16.97 -6.89 5.24
C PHE A 99 -17.74 -5.56 5.44
N GLN A 100 -19.06 -5.57 5.27
CA GLN A 100 -19.91 -4.38 5.50
C GLN A 100 -19.76 -3.87 6.94
N LYS A 101 -19.85 -4.77 7.92
CA LYS A 101 -19.70 -4.43 9.34
C LYS A 101 -18.31 -3.89 9.67
N LEU A 102 -17.26 -4.51 9.13
CA LEU A 102 -15.89 -4.01 9.26
C LEU A 102 -15.74 -2.62 8.62
N SER A 103 -16.36 -2.40 7.45
CA SER A 103 -16.36 -1.11 6.77
C SER A 103 -17.05 -0.01 7.58
N GLU A 104 -18.17 -0.31 8.24
CA GLU A 104 -18.86 0.60 9.15
C GLU A 104 -18.01 0.96 10.38
N TRP A 105 -17.23 0.00 10.88
CA TRP A 105 -16.33 0.24 12.00
C TRP A 105 -15.12 1.09 11.60
N VAL A 106 -14.44 0.73 10.51
CA VAL A 106 -13.27 1.49 10.03
C VAL A 106 -13.64 2.92 9.65
N SER A 107 -14.81 3.15 9.06
CA SER A 107 -15.26 4.52 8.72
C SER A 107 -15.59 5.37 9.94
N GLY A 108 -15.82 4.75 11.11
CA GLY A 108 -16.25 5.46 12.30
C GLY A 108 -17.67 6.02 12.21
N ALA A 109 -18.50 5.57 11.25
CA ALA A 109 -19.86 6.07 11.02
C ALA A 109 -20.80 5.97 12.24
N HIS A 110 -20.44 5.13 13.21
CA HIS A 110 -21.18 4.90 14.46
C HIS A 110 -20.70 5.80 15.61
N LEU A 111 -19.68 6.65 15.39
CA LEU A 111 -19.13 7.55 16.39
C LEU A 111 -19.76 8.94 16.25
N PRO A 112 -20.40 9.49 17.30
CA PRO A 112 -20.89 10.86 17.25
C PRO A 112 -19.72 11.84 17.13
N GLU A 113 -19.80 12.76 16.18
CA GLU A 113 -18.84 13.85 16.01
C GLU A 113 -18.87 14.78 17.24
N ILE A 114 -17.69 15.12 17.77
CA ILE A 114 -17.58 16.16 18.80
C ILE A 114 -17.87 17.50 18.11
N LYS A 115 -19.01 18.11 18.40
CA LYS A 115 -19.28 19.50 18.02
C LYS A 115 -18.46 20.44 18.89
N THR A 116 -17.29 20.87 18.45
CA THR A 116 -16.62 22.04 19.01
C THR A 116 -17.40 23.30 18.62
N VAL A 117 -18.36 23.71 19.45
CA VAL A 117 -19.09 24.98 19.27
C VAL A 117 -18.28 26.10 19.92
N ASN A 118 -17.51 26.85 19.13
CA ASN A 118 -16.92 28.11 19.60
C ASN A 118 -18.02 29.18 19.71
N LYS A 119 -18.60 29.35 20.90
CA LYS A 119 -19.51 30.48 21.21
C LYS A 119 -18.71 31.66 21.76
N THR A 120 -18.42 32.65 20.93
CA THR A 120 -17.90 33.94 21.39
C THR A 120 -19.06 34.78 21.89
N THR A 121 -19.14 35.03 23.20
CA THR A 121 -20.20 35.89 23.78
C THR A 121 -19.62 37.26 24.14
N ASN A 122 -19.93 38.27 23.32
CA ASN A 122 -19.57 39.66 23.59
C ASN A 122 -20.59 40.27 24.57
N LYS A 123 -20.17 40.62 25.79
CA LYS A 123 -20.94 41.53 26.67
C LYS A 123 -20.31 42.92 26.63
N ARG A 124 -20.87 43.80 25.80
CA ARG A 124 -20.80 45.25 26.04
C ARG A 124 -21.78 45.58 27.16
N ASN A 125 -21.32 46.27 28.20
CA ASN A 125 -22.18 47.08 29.03
C ASN A 125 -21.56 48.48 29.16
N LEU A 126 -22.27 49.47 28.63
CA LEU A 126 -22.11 50.88 28.98
C LEU A 126 -22.49 51.07 30.47
N LYS A 127 -21.65 51.76 31.26
CA LYS A 127 -21.97 53.06 31.87
C LYS A 127 -20.89 53.59 32.84
N SER A 128 -20.65 54.91 32.67
CA SER A 128 -20.12 55.93 33.59
C SER A 128 -18.61 55.95 33.91
N ASN A 129 -18.13 57.17 34.12
CA ASN A 129 -16.81 57.65 33.70
C ASN A 129 -15.91 58.06 34.88
N ASP A 130 -16.10 57.54 36.11
CA ASP A 130 -15.42 58.10 37.31
C ASP A 130 -14.69 57.11 38.23
N GLU A 131 -14.45 55.85 37.81
CA GLU A 131 -13.64 54.90 38.60
C GLU A 131 -12.47 54.26 37.81
N LEU A 132 -12.04 54.91 36.73
CA LEU A 132 -11.04 54.38 35.79
C LEU A 132 -9.57 54.53 36.24
N ALA A 133 -9.30 55.04 37.45
CA ALA A 133 -7.94 55.36 37.90
C ALA A 133 -7.43 54.55 39.11
N ARG A 134 -8.18 53.57 39.65
CA ARG A 134 -7.74 52.82 40.85
C ARG A 134 -7.81 51.29 40.78
N LEU A 135 -8.23 50.69 39.66
CA LEU A 135 -8.31 49.23 39.52
C LEU A 135 -7.34 48.66 38.46
N LEU A 136 -6.29 49.39 38.09
CA LEU A 136 -5.22 48.94 37.19
C LEU A 136 -4.20 47.99 37.85
N THR A 137 -4.62 47.15 38.80
CA THR A 137 -3.75 46.11 39.39
C THR A 137 -4.59 44.94 39.87
N GLN A 138 -5.01 44.07 38.95
CA GLN A 138 -5.35 42.66 39.21
C GLN A 138 -5.41 41.89 37.87
N PRO A 139 -4.90 40.65 37.79
CA PRO A 139 -4.89 39.88 36.55
C PRO A 139 -6.30 39.42 36.20
N ILE A 140 -6.72 39.67 34.96
CA ILE A 140 -7.97 39.15 34.41
C ILE A 140 -7.78 37.66 34.17
N GLU A 141 -8.39 36.82 35.00
CA GLU A 141 -8.49 35.37 34.77
C GLU A 141 -9.40 35.10 33.57
N TYR A 142 -8.87 34.45 32.55
CA TYR A 142 -9.65 33.86 31.47
C TYR A 142 -10.08 32.46 31.92
N THR A 143 -11.32 32.31 32.36
CA THR A 143 -11.90 30.99 32.61
C THR A 143 -12.52 30.48 31.31
N THR A 144 -11.81 29.61 30.60
CA THR A 144 -12.36 28.82 29.49
C THR A 144 -13.15 27.66 30.12
N GLU A 145 -14.48 27.76 30.16
CA GLU A 145 -15.33 26.62 30.52
C GLU A 145 -15.56 25.73 29.29
N GLU A 146 -14.70 24.72 29.12
CA GLU A 146 -14.97 23.58 28.25
C GLU A 146 -16.04 22.70 28.93
N THR A 147 -17.28 22.82 28.48
CA THR A 147 -18.34 21.87 28.81
C THR A 147 -18.33 20.75 27.77
N GLU A 148 -17.52 19.73 28.01
CA GLU A 148 -17.60 18.45 27.30
C GLU A 148 -18.81 17.66 27.81
N GLU A 149 -19.87 17.58 27.00
CA GLU A 149 -21.00 16.71 27.28
C GLU A 149 -20.64 15.27 26.87
N TYR A 150 -19.84 14.58 27.69
CA TYR A 150 -19.90 13.13 28.01
C TYR A 150 -18.90 12.83 29.14
N SER A 151 -19.43 12.80 30.38
CA SER A 151 -18.89 12.27 31.63
C SER A 151 -17.35 12.26 31.80
N LYS A 152 -16.84 13.27 32.52
CA LYS A 152 -15.59 13.13 33.27
C LYS A 152 -15.64 11.88 34.17
N GLN A 153 -14.52 11.17 34.28
CA GLN A 153 -14.30 10.15 35.31
C GLN A 153 -14.68 10.72 36.70
N PRO A 154 -15.31 9.94 37.58
CA PRO A 154 -15.44 10.33 38.98
C PRO A 154 -14.03 10.52 39.55
N LYS A 155 -13.76 11.66 40.19
CA LYS A 155 -12.44 12.00 40.80
C LYS A 155 -12.03 11.09 41.99
N THR A 156 -12.57 9.88 42.08
CA THR A 156 -12.36 8.96 43.22
C THR A 156 -12.11 7.50 42.79
N ALA A 157 -11.81 7.22 41.51
CA ALA A 157 -11.43 5.88 41.09
C ALA A 157 -9.91 5.77 40.94
N ASP A 158 -9.26 5.02 41.84
CA ASP A 158 -7.82 4.71 41.86
C ASP A 158 -7.42 3.68 40.77
N PHE A 159 -8.22 3.57 39.70
CA PHE A 159 -8.02 2.64 38.59
C PHE A 159 -8.45 3.30 37.28
N ASP A 160 -7.54 3.30 36.29
CA ASP A 160 -7.83 3.68 34.91
C ASP A 160 -8.83 2.66 34.30
N THR A 161 -10.11 2.99 34.39
CA THR A 161 -11.18 2.21 33.76
C THR A 161 -11.30 2.61 32.29
N PHE A 162 -11.27 1.60 31.41
CA PHE A 162 -11.35 1.74 29.95
C PHE A 162 -12.58 2.55 29.51
N SER A 163 -12.36 3.70 28.87
CA SER A 163 -13.46 4.60 28.51
C SER A 163 -14.25 4.08 27.30
N LYS A 164 -15.46 4.59 27.09
CA LYS A 164 -16.25 4.29 25.88
C LYS A 164 -15.53 4.73 24.59
N ARG A 165 -14.75 5.81 24.66
CA ARG A 165 -13.93 6.30 23.54
C ARG A 165 -12.78 5.34 23.25
N ASP A 166 -12.11 4.85 24.28
CA ASP A 166 -11.04 3.85 24.13
C ASP A 166 -11.59 2.56 23.52
N GLY A 167 -12.81 2.16 23.89
CA GLY A 167 -13.51 1.03 23.29
C GLY A 167 -13.85 1.21 21.83
N ALA A 168 -14.33 2.38 21.44
CA ALA A 168 -14.55 2.72 20.03
C ALA A 168 -13.25 2.64 19.22
N VAL A 169 -12.18 3.27 19.69
CA VAL A 169 -10.87 3.27 19.01
C VAL A 169 -10.31 1.84 18.91
N ALA A 170 -10.41 1.06 19.97
CA ALA A 170 -10.00 -0.35 19.97
C ALA A 170 -10.80 -1.18 18.96
N LEU A 171 -12.11 -0.92 18.81
CA LEU A 171 -12.95 -1.59 17.83
C LEU A 171 -12.55 -1.24 16.39
N GLN A 172 -12.24 0.03 16.10
CA GLN A 172 -11.75 0.44 14.78
C GLN A 172 -10.41 -0.22 14.44
N ILE A 173 -9.48 -0.26 15.40
CA ILE A 173 -8.18 -0.92 15.24
C ILE A 173 -8.36 -2.41 14.97
N SER A 174 -9.21 -3.08 15.75
CA SER A 174 -9.56 -4.49 15.56
C SER A 174 -10.16 -4.71 14.17
N ALA A 175 -11.07 -3.83 13.73
CA ALA A 175 -11.67 -3.91 12.41
C ALA A 175 -10.63 -3.79 11.29
N ILE A 176 -9.62 -2.92 11.42
CA ILE A 176 -8.52 -2.79 10.45
C ILE A 176 -7.73 -4.09 10.34
N TYR A 177 -7.34 -4.71 11.46
CA TYR A 177 -6.65 -6.01 11.41
C TYR A 177 -7.52 -7.10 10.79
N ASN A 178 -8.83 -7.10 11.08
CA ASN A 178 -9.76 -8.07 10.50
C ASN A 178 -10.05 -7.83 9.00
N LEU A 179 -9.67 -6.68 8.43
CA LEU A 179 -9.67 -6.47 6.98
C LEU A 179 -8.50 -7.14 6.27
N LEU A 180 -7.45 -7.55 6.98
CA LEU A 180 -6.26 -8.17 6.38
C LEU A 180 -6.59 -9.40 5.52
N PRO A 181 -7.40 -10.37 5.97
CA PRO A 181 -7.75 -11.52 5.13
C PRO A 181 -8.53 -11.13 3.86
N PHE A 182 -9.38 -10.10 3.94
CA PHE A 182 -10.07 -9.57 2.75
C PHE A 182 -9.09 -8.90 1.78
N PHE A 183 -8.11 -8.15 2.28
CA PHE A 183 -7.07 -7.50 1.47
C PHE A 183 -6.14 -8.53 0.81
N ARG A 184 -5.80 -9.60 1.52
CA ARG A 184 -5.01 -10.74 1.01
C ARG A 184 -5.75 -11.57 -0.03
N GLY A 185 -7.08 -11.62 0.04
CA GLY A 185 -7.91 -12.40 -0.88
C GLY A 185 -8.42 -13.73 -0.30
N ASP A 186 -8.22 -13.97 0.99
CA ASP A 186 -8.59 -15.20 1.70
C ASP A 186 -10.11 -15.49 1.61
N TYR A 187 -10.91 -14.41 1.47
CA TYR A 187 -12.37 -14.46 1.33
C TYR A 187 -12.88 -14.24 -0.10
N GLY A 188 -11.97 -14.16 -1.07
CA GLY A 188 -12.26 -14.00 -2.50
C GLY A 188 -11.70 -12.70 -3.11
N GLU A 189 -11.27 -12.79 -4.38
CA GLU A 189 -10.67 -11.69 -5.14
C GLU A 189 -11.54 -10.43 -5.23
N SER A 190 -12.87 -10.60 -5.25
CA SER A 190 -13.81 -9.48 -5.34
C SER A 190 -13.73 -8.51 -4.14
N PHE A 191 -13.22 -8.96 -2.98
CA PHE A 191 -13.12 -8.14 -1.78
C PHE A 191 -11.79 -7.40 -1.64
N ARG A 192 -10.74 -7.83 -2.35
CA ARG A 192 -9.39 -7.28 -2.14
C ARG A 192 -9.32 -5.80 -2.46
N ARG A 193 -9.88 -5.41 -3.62
CA ARG A 193 -9.89 -4.02 -4.08
C ARG A 193 -10.76 -3.12 -3.18
N PRO A 194 -11.99 -3.50 -2.77
CA PRO A 194 -12.75 -2.79 -1.74
C PRO A 194 -12.00 -2.63 -0.41
N ALA A 195 -11.38 -3.70 0.09
CA ALA A 195 -10.61 -3.66 1.33
C ALA A 195 -9.42 -2.70 1.22
N PHE A 196 -8.67 -2.76 0.11
CA PHE A 196 -7.59 -1.82 -0.16
C PHE A 196 -8.07 -0.38 -0.24
N ASN A 197 -9.19 -0.13 -0.94
CA ASN A 197 -9.80 1.20 -1.04
C ASN A 197 -10.17 1.76 0.33
N LEU A 198 -10.73 0.93 1.20
CA LEU A 198 -11.09 1.35 2.55
C LEU A 198 -9.85 1.69 3.39
N LEU A 199 -8.83 0.82 3.37
CA LEU A 199 -7.57 1.03 4.10
C LEU A 199 -6.82 2.28 3.63
N LYS A 200 -6.67 2.48 2.31
CA LYS A 200 -5.97 3.66 1.77
C LYS A 200 -6.74 4.95 2.06
N SER A 201 -8.08 4.90 2.02
CA SER A 201 -8.93 6.05 2.33
C SER A 201 -8.89 6.40 3.82
N ALA A 202 -8.89 5.40 4.70
CA ALA A 202 -8.73 5.59 6.13
C ALA A 202 -7.36 6.24 6.45
N TRP A 203 -6.28 5.77 5.83
CA TRP A 203 -4.96 6.40 5.98
C TRP A 203 -4.95 7.85 5.47
N GLN A 204 -5.47 8.08 4.27
CA GLN A 204 -5.53 9.41 3.67
C GLN A 204 -6.36 10.38 4.52
N ALA A 205 -7.53 9.96 4.99
CA ALA A 205 -8.39 10.77 5.86
C ALA A 205 -7.69 11.15 7.16
N MET A 206 -6.97 10.20 7.79
CA MET A 206 -6.20 10.46 9.02
C MET A 206 -5.16 11.58 8.82
N GLN A 207 -4.51 11.62 7.66
CA GLN A 207 -3.46 12.61 7.35
C GLN A 207 -3.97 13.90 6.69
N GLN A 208 -5.21 13.90 6.18
CA GLN A 208 -5.71 14.93 5.27
C GLN A 208 -5.61 16.35 5.81
N ASP A 209 -5.96 16.59 7.08
CA ASP A 209 -5.92 17.93 7.66
C ASP A 209 -4.50 18.50 7.72
N SER A 210 -3.52 17.67 8.03
CA SER A 210 -2.11 18.06 8.07
C SER A 210 -1.58 18.29 6.66
N LEU A 211 -2.00 17.48 5.68
CA LEU A 211 -1.61 17.65 4.28
C LEU A 211 -2.21 18.90 3.65
N LYS A 212 -3.47 19.25 3.97
CA LYS A 212 -4.10 20.49 3.51
C LYS A 212 -3.34 21.72 3.99
N LYS A 213 -2.98 21.76 5.28
CA LYS A 213 -2.16 22.85 5.83
C LYS A 213 -0.84 22.98 5.06
N LEU A 214 -0.16 21.86 4.75
CA LEU A 214 1.10 21.87 3.98
C LEU A 214 0.97 22.41 2.56
N ASP A 215 -0.21 22.32 1.96
CA ASP A 215 -0.47 22.81 0.60
C ASP A 215 -0.84 24.32 0.58
N GLU A 216 -1.00 24.96 1.74
CA GLU A 216 -1.23 26.41 1.85
C GLU A 216 0.01 27.22 1.43
N THR A 217 -0.22 28.31 0.71
CA THR A 217 0.85 29.24 0.31
C THR A 217 1.24 30.13 1.50
N HIS A 218 2.54 30.28 1.76
CA HIS A 218 3.14 31.14 2.82
C HIS A 218 3.25 30.56 4.24
N LEU A 219 3.48 29.26 4.39
CA LEU A 219 3.88 28.66 5.67
C LEU A 219 5.29 29.09 6.10
N ALA A 220 5.45 29.46 7.38
CA ALA A 220 6.77 29.62 7.98
C ALA A 220 7.46 28.25 8.18
N ASP A 221 8.80 28.22 8.16
CA ASP A 221 9.57 26.97 8.29
C ASP A 221 9.26 26.22 9.61
N GLU A 222 9.01 26.95 10.71
CA GLU A 222 8.64 26.37 12.01
C GLU A 222 7.26 25.70 11.99
N GLU A 223 6.27 26.35 11.37
CA GLU A 223 4.91 25.81 11.22
C GLU A 223 4.94 24.56 10.34
N ARG A 224 5.67 24.63 9.22
CA ARG A 224 5.87 23.50 8.32
C ARG A 224 6.45 22.30 9.06
N LYS A 225 7.49 22.51 9.88
CA LYS A 225 8.09 21.46 10.71
C LYS A 225 7.07 20.85 11.68
N LYS A 226 6.29 21.68 12.39
CA LYS A 226 5.24 21.21 13.29
C LYS A 226 4.22 20.33 12.57
N ILE A 227 3.85 20.66 11.33
CA ILE A 227 2.92 19.84 10.56
C ILE A 227 3.53 18.48 10.18
N PHE A 228 4.82 18.41 9.85
CA PHE A 228 5.51 17.13 9.64
C PHE A 228 5.61 16.29 10.92
N ASP A 229 5.81 16.94 12.07
CA ASP A 229 5.75 16.27 13.37
C ASP A 229 4.34 15.70 13.61
N GLU A 230 3.27 16.45 13.30
CA GLU A 230 1.89 15.97 13.36
C GLU A 230 1.65 14.74 12.46
N LEU A 231 2.10 14.76 11.20
CA LEU A 231 2.00 13.61 10.28
C LEU A 231 2.65 12.36 10.88
N THR A 232 3.84 12.53 11.46
CA THR A 232 4.61 11.45 12.09
C THR A 232 3.92 10.93 13.36
N GLN A 233 3.37 11.80 14.19
CA GLN A 233 2.65 11.41 15.41
C GLN A 233 1.37 10.65 15.08
N LYS A 234 0.60 11.11 14.09
CA LYS A 234 -0.59 10.39 13.60
C LYS A 234 -0.24 9.00 13.07
N ALA A 235 0.85 8.88 12.31
CA ALA A 235 1.33 7.60 11.81
C ALA A 235 1.78 6.65 12.94
N LYS A 236 2.31 7.18 14.05
CA LYS A 236 2.69 6.41 15.25
C LYS A 236 1.53 6.07 16.19
N SER A 237 0.36 6.68 15.99
CA SER A 237 -0.83 6.35 16.78
C SER A 237 -1.21 4.87 16.60
N PRO A 238 -1.93 4.24 17.55
CA PRO A 238 -2.37 2.85 17.41
C PRO A 238 -3.14 2.57 16.10
N MET A 239 -3.93 3.54 15.65
CA MET A 239 -4.62 3.50 14.35
C MET A 239 -3.64 3.51 13.18
N GLY A 240 -2.67 4.43 13.19
CA GLY A 240 -1.64 4.52 12.16
C GLY A 240 -0.74 3.27 12.11
N VAL A 241 -0.42 2.68 13.27
CA VAL A 241 0.31 1.42 13.37
C VAL A 241 -0.46 0.29 12.70
N ALA A 242 -1.75 0.14 13.02
CA ALA A 242 -2.59 -0.90 12.43
C ALA A 242 -2.73 -0.74 10.91
N LEU A 243 -3.04 0.47 10.44
CA LEU A 243 -3.13 0.75 9.00
C LEU A 243 -1.81 0.49 8.28
N THR A 244 -0.67 0.88 8.87
CA THR A 244 0.66 0.63 8.29
C THR A 244 0.94 -0.86 8.18
N GLN A 245 0.68 -1.64 9.24
CA GLN A 245 0.91 -3.08 9.23
C GLN A 245 0.02 -3.81 8.21
N VAL A 246 -1.25 -3.40 8.07
CA VAL A 246 -2.17 -4.03 7.11
C VAL A 246 -1.89 -3.60 5.68
N LEU A 247 -1.64 -2.32 5.40
CA LEU A 247 -1.29 -1.82 4.06
C LEU A 247 0.04 -2.39 3.56
N LEU A 248 1.04 -2.52 4.44
CA LEU A 248 2.35 -3.09 4.12
C LEU A 248 2.43 -4.61 4.34
N SER A 249 1.28 -5.28 4.46
CA SER A 249 1.22 -6.73 4.63
C SER A 249 1.60 -7.48 3.36
N LEU A 250 2.16 -8.67 3.57
CA LEU A 250 2.44 -9.60 2.48
C LEU A 250 1.22 -10.44 2.13
N ASP A 251 1.25 -11.03 0.94
CA ASP A 251 0.36 -12.06 0.47
C ASP A 251 0.35 -13.29 1.41
N TRP A 252 -0.58 -14.21 1.16
CA TRP A 252 -0.74 -15.43 1.96
C TRP A 252 0.56 -16.24 2.09
N ASP A 253 1.35 -16.26 1.03
CA ASP A 253 2.63 -16.99 0.95
C ASP A 253 3.81 -16.26 1.63
N ASN A 254 3.61 -15.03 2.11
CA ASN A 254 4.66 -14.14 2.65
C ASN A 254 5.83 -13.90 1.68
N LYS A 255 5.56 -13.87 0.38
CA LYS A 255 6.58 -13.69 -0.68
C LYS A 255 6.50 -12.33 -1.34
N LYS A 256 5.31 -11.72 -1.38
CA LYS A 256 5.06 -10.49 -2.13
C LYS A 256 4.22 -9.51 -1.32
N LEU A 257 4.56 -8.23 -1.41
CA LEU A 257 3.74 -7.14 -0.86
C LEU A 257 2.38 -7.08 -1.58
N ASN A 258 1.28 -7.09 -0.83
CA ASN A 258 -0.08 -7.06 -1.39
C ASN A 258 -0.35 -5.85 -2.29
N LEU A 259 0.22 -4.68 -1.97
CA LEU A 259 0.06 -3.45 -2.77
C LEU A 259 0.46 -3.64 -4.24
N ARG A 260 1.38 -4.56 -4.53
CA ARG A 260 1.86 -4.84 -5.89
C ARG A 260 0.80 -5.52 -6.77
N ASP A 261 -0.30 -5.97 -6.20
CA ASP A 261 -1.42 -6.54 -6.95
C ASP A 261 -2.40 -5.48 -7.47
N PHE A 262 -2.18 -4.19 -7.12
CA PHE A 262 -3.03 -3.07 -7.54
C PHE A 262 -2.24 -1.96 -8.26
N PRO A 263 -1.45 -2.27 -9.31
CA PRO A 263 -0.59 -1.30 -9.99
C PRO A 263 -1.34 -0.06 -10.50
N GLU A 264 -2.60 -0.21 -10.92
CA GLU A 264 -3.46 0.86 -11.40
C GLU A 264 -3.92 1.84 -10.31
N MET A 265 -3.72 1.49 -9.03
CA MET A 265 -4.14 2.27 -7.87
C MET A 265 -2.98 2.89 -7.10
N LEU A 266 -1.74 2.59 -7.51
CA LEU A 266 -0.52 3.13 -6.89
C LEU A 266 -0.19 4.57 -7.31
N PRO A 267 -0.46 5.02 -8.54
CA PRO A 267 -0.30 6.43 -8.88
C PRO A 267 -1.16 7.32 -7.97
N ASN A 268 -0.57 8.41 -7.47
CA ASN A 268 -1.20 9.36 -6.52
C ASN A 268 -1.63 8.76 -5.17
N ILE A 269 -1.17 7.56 -4.80
CA ILE A 269 -1.46 7.00 -3.48
C ILE A 269 -0.89 7.89 -2.37
N CYS A 270 -1.65 8.09 -1.30
CA CYS A 270 -1.19 8.83 -0.12
C CYS A 270 -0.63 7.87 0.94
N LEU A 271 0.67 7.96 1.20
CA LEU A 271 1.41 7.23 2.24
C LEU A 271 2.23 8.20 3.11
N ALA A 272 1.79 9.46 3.20
CA ALA A 272 2.46 10.50 3.97
C ALA A 272 2.59 10.13 5.46
N GLY A 273 3.76 10.39 6.05
CA GLY A 273 4.13 10.05 7.42
C GLY A 273 4.35 8.56 7.69
N MET A 274 4.10 7.67 6.71
CA MET A 274 4.14 6.22 6.94
C MET A 274 5.54 5.73 7.29
N ASN A 275 5.62 4.81 8.25
CA ASN A 275 6.89 4.23 8.68
C ASN A 275 7.06 2.80 8.16
N PHE A 276 7.89 2.62 7.12
CA PHE A 276 8.17 1.31 6.54
C PHE A 276 9.10 0.44 7.39
N HIS A 277 9.63 0.98 8.50
CA HIS A 277 10.43 0.26 9.50
C HIS A 277 9.65 -0.01 10.79
N LEU A 278 8.33 0.13 10.74
CA LEU A 278 7.49 -0.19 11.89
C LEU A 278 7.65 -1.67 12.26
N SER A 279 7.70 -1.97 13.56
CA SER A 279 7.75 -3.35 14.04
C SER A 279 6.56 -4.15 13.49
N GLY A 280 6.83 -5.36 12.99
CA GLY A 280 5.84 -6.22 12.33
C GLY A 280 5.71 -6.00 10.82
N VAL A 281 6.31 -4.95 10.25
CA VAL A 281 6.42 -4.78 8.79
C VAL A 281 7.62 -5.57 8.28
N SER A 282 7.40 -6.45 7.31
CA SER A 282 8.46 -7.25 6.70
C SER A 282 9.41 -6.40 5.86
N GLU A 283 10.69 -6.77 5.82
CA GLU A 283 11.66 -6.14 4.92
C GLU A 283 11.30 -6.31 3.43
N ILE A 284 10.53 -7.37 3.10
CA ILE A 284 10.01 -7.59 1.74
C ILE A 284 9.07 -6.44 1.33
N ALA A 285 8.33 -5.85 2.28
CA ALA A 285 7.44 -4.71 2.01
C ALA A 285 8.19 -3.42 1.66
N ARG A 286 9.51 -3.40 1.85
CA ARG A 286 10.41 -2.29 1.50
C ARG A 286 10.98 -2.45 0.10
N ASP A 287 10.50 -3.44 -0.65
CA ASP A 287 10.66 -3.51 -2.09
C ASP A 287 9.46 -2.86 -2.77
N LEU A 288 9.72 -1.72 -3.41
CA LEU A 288 8.79 -0.96 -4.26
C LEU A 288 9.38 -0.76 -5.67
N SER A 289 10.32 -1.62 -6.06
CA SER A 289 11.01 -1.58 -7.35
C SER A 289 10.03 -1.82 -8.51
N GLU A 290 10.29 -1.22 -9.66
CA GLU A 290 9.50 -1.42 -10.90
C GLU A 290 8.02 -1.03 -10.79
N LEU A 291 7.60 -0.36 -9.71
CA LEU A 291 6.22 0.11 -9.53
C LEU A 291 6.01 1.48 -10.18
N ASP A 292 4.78 1.72 -10.64
CA ASP A 292 4.34 3.07 -10.99
C ASP A 292 3.76 3.76 -9.75
N LEU A 293 4.54 4.69 -9.21
CA LEU A 293 4.24 5.50 -8.03
C LEU A 293 4.22 6.99 -8.41
N SER A 294 3.92 7.29 -9.69
CA SER A 294 3.84 8.65 -10.19
C SER A 294 2.82 9.45 -9.38
N GLY A 295 3.23 10.63 -8.89
CA GLY A 295 2.40 11.51 -8.07
C GLY A 295 2.12 11.00 -6.64
N ALA A 296 2.66 9.83 -6.24
CA ALA A 296 2.46 9.31 -4.89
C ALA A 296 2.95 10.29 -3.82
N ASP A 297 2.27 10.31 -2.68
CA ASP A 297 2.56 11.21 -1.57
C ASP A 297 3.23 10.47 -0.42
N PHE A 298 4.54 10.65 -0.29
CA PHE A 298 5.40 10.11 0.76
C PHE A 298 5.96 11.22 1.65
N ARG A 299 5.30 12.38 1.73
CA ARG A 299 5.73 13.49 2.59
C ARG A 299 5.92 13.03 4.03
N GLY A 300 7.10 13.28 4.60
CA GLY A 300 7.45 12.84 5.96
C GLY A 300 7.52 11.33 6.18
N ALA A 301 7.46 10.50 5.14
CA ALA A 301 7.55 9.05 5.27
C ALA A 301 8.97 8.60 5.66
N ARG A 302 9.05 7.46 6.35
CA ARG A 302 10.30 6.78 6.70
C ARG A 302 10.53 5.60 5.76
N LEU A 303 11.46 5.79 4.83
CA LEU A 303 11.75 4.94 3.67
C LEU A 303 13.24 4.56 3.61
N GLU A 304 13.94 4.56 4.76
CA GLU A 304 15.36 4.24 4.81
C GLU A 304 15.60 2.83 4.22
N LYS A 305 16.62 2.64 3.38
CA LYS A 305 16.93 1.38 2.66
C LYS A 305 15.80 0.77 1.82
N THR A 306 14.73 1.52 1.54
CA THR A 306 13.68 1.06 0.62
C THR A 306 14.22 0.97 -0.80
N LYS A 307 13.70 0.03 -1.58
CA LYS A 307 14.06 -0.23 -2.96
C LYS A 307 13.02 0.35 -3.90
N PHE A 308 13.44 1.22 -4.80
CA PHE A 308 12.65 1.89 -5.83
C PHE A 308 13.35 1.79 -7.20
N GLN A 309 14.18 0.77 -7.40
CA GLN A 309 14.90 0.58 -8.65
C GLN A 309 13.92 0.50 -9.82
N LYS A 310 14.21 1.23 -10.90
CA LYS A 310 13.41 1.25 -12.14
C LYS A 310 11.93 1.66 -11.93
N SER A 311 11.59 2.23 -10.77
CA SER A 311 10.23 2.68 -10.48
C SER A 311 9.93 3.99 -11.20
N LYS A 312 8.67 4.21 -11.55
CA LYS A 312 8.20 5.52 -12.03
C LYS A 312 7.76 6.34 -10.83
N LEU A 313 8.45 7.44 -10.58
CA LEU A 313 8.27 8.36 -9.46
C LEU A 313 8.09 9.80 -9.95
N GLY A 314 7.60 9.96 -11.18
CA GLY A 314 7.34 11.28 -11.76
C GLY A 314 6.36 12.05 -10.88
N GLN A 315 6.70 13.29 -10.52
CA GLN A 315 5.88 14.15 -9.64
C GLN A 315 5.63 13.60 -8.22
N VAL A 316 6.38 12.59 -7.78
CA VAL A 316 6.27 12.06 -6.40
C VAL A 316 6.54 13.17 -5.37
N LYS A 317 5.79 13.17 -4.26
CA LYS A 317 6.01 14.10 -3.15
C LYS A 317 6.78 13.40 -2.03
N LEU A 318 8.02 13.80 -1.80
CA LEU A 318 8.94 13.22 -0.81
C LEU A 318 9.45 14.28 0.18
N ASP A 319 8.76 15.41 0.30
CA ASP A 319 9.15 16.50 1.19
C ASP A 319 9.38 15.99 2.62
N ASN A 320 10.51 16.35 3.22
CA ASN A 320 10.90 15.97 4.58
C ASN A 320 10.94 14.44 4.84
N ALA A 321 10.92 13.61 3.79
CA ALA A 321 10.99 12.16 3.94
C ALA A 321 12.42 11.69 4.27
N CYS A 322 12.52 10.56 4.97
CA CYS A 322 13.79 9.88 5.29
C CYS A 322 14.06 8.79 4.26
N LEU A 323 15.01 9.02 3.36
CA LEU A 323 15.44 8.10 2.29
C LEU A 323 16.94 7.73 2.44
N GLU A 324 17.41 7.60 3.68
CA GLU A 324 18.78 7.18 3.96
C GLU A 324 19.05 5.80 3.39
N GLU A 325 20.16 5.63 2.66
CA GLU A 325 20.56 4.38 2.00
C GLU A 325 19.49 3.80 1.04
N VAL A 326 18.55 4.63 0.56
CA VAL A 326 17.54 4.21 -0.43
C VAL A 326 18.20 3.77 -1.74
N SER A 327 17.58 2.83 -2.44
CA SER A 327 17.95 2.47 -3.81
C SER A 327 16.96 3.03 -4.82
N LEU A 328 17.40 3.99 -5.63
CA LEU A 328 16.65 4.69 -6.68
C LEU A 328 17.29 4.49 -8.06
N GLN A 329 18.07 3.43 -8.25
CA GLN A 329 18.79 3.15 -9.49
C GLN A 329 17.82 3.08 -10.67
N ASP A 330 18.16 3.76 -11.77
CA ASP A 330 17.36 3.82 -13.01
C ASP A 330 15.89 4.26 -12.82
N SER A 331 15.57 4.94 -11.71
CA SER A 331 14.21 5.41 -11.43
C SER A 331 13.91 6.73 -12.15
N ASP A 332 12.64 6.95 -12.49
CA ASP A 332 12.18 8.19 -13.09
C ASP A 332 11.61 9.14 -12.02
N LEU A 333 12.36 10.16 -11.64
CA LEU A 333 12.00 11.16 -10.62
C LEU A 333 11.71 12.53 -11.26
N VAL A 334 11.26 12.57 -12.52
CA VAL A 334 10.96 13.84 -13.21
C VAL A 334 9.95 14.66 -12.42
N SER A 335 10.29 15.92 -12.15
CA SER A 335 9.47 16.85 -11.36
C SER A 335 9.14 16.36 -9.94
N ALA A 336 9.90 15.41 -9.38
CA ALA A 336 9.73 14.96 -8.01
C ALA A 336 9.98 16.10 -7.01
N ASN A 337 9.23 16.14 -5.92
CA ASN A 337 9.45 17.08 -4.83
C ASN A 337 10.28 16.42 -3.71
N LEU A 338 11.57 16.77 -3.64
CA LEU A 338 12.56 16.22 -2.70
C LEU A 338 13.01 17.26 -1.67
N LYS A 339 12.17 18.28 -1.39
CA LYS A 339 12.53 19.36 -0.46
C LYS A 339 12.76 18.81 0.94
N GLU A 340 13.89 19.16 1.56
CA GLU A 340 14.31 18.73 2.91
C GLU A 340 14.42 17.20 3.07
N THR A 341 14.40 16.45 1.97
CA THR A 341 14.53 14.99 2.00
C THR A 341 15.94 14.60 2.42
N ASN A 342 16.05 13.56 3.26
CA ASN A 342 17.33 12.97 3.61
C ASN A 342 17.70 11.84 2.65
N LEU A 343 18.65 12.08 1.73
CA LEU A 343 19.20 11.11 0.79
C LEU A 343 20.64 10.71 1.15
N PHE A 344 20.99 10.72 2.44
CA PHE A 344 22.30 10.27 2.90
C PHE A 344 22.61 8.86 2.39
N LYS A 345 23.74 8.68 1.70
CA LYS A 345 24.15 7.41 1.06
C LYS A 345 23.11 6.81 0.09
N ALA A 346 22.19 7.60 -0.44
CA ALA A 346 21.23 7.12 -1.43
C ALA A 346 21.93 6.69 -2.72
N ASN A 347 21.47 5.62 -3.34
CA ASN A 347 21.93 5.21 -4.65
C ASN A 347 20.96 5.70 -5.73
N LEU A 348 21.37 6.73 -6.47
CA LEU A 348 20.61 7.39 -7.54
C LEU A 348 21.26 7.14 -8.91
N GLN A 349 22.03 6.06 -9.06
CA GLN A 349 22.71 5.76 -10.32
C GLN A 349 21.71 5.67 -11.47
N GLY A 350 21.96 6.36 -12.59
CA GLY A 350 21.06 6.37 -13.75
C GLY A 350 19.70 7.04 -13.53
N ALA A 351 19.41 7.58 -12.34
CA ALA A 351 18.10 8.15 -12.04
C ALA A 351 17.83 9.44 -12.83
N ASN A 352 16.59 9.65 -13.26
CA ASN A 352 16.17 10.86 -13.96
C ASN A 352 15.57 11.88 -12.99
N LEU A 353 16.35 12.87 -12.56
CA LEU A 353 15.95 13.94 -11.64
C LEU A 353 15.62 15.26 -12.37
N ARG A 354 15.34 15.22 -13.69
CA ARG A 354 15.03 16.43 -14.44
C ARG A 354 13.82 17.15 -13.83
N LYS A 355 13.96 18.47 -13.59
CA LYS A 355 12.95 19.34 -12.94
C LYS A 355 12.62 18.98 -11.47
N ALA A 356 13.37 18.08 -10.83
CA ALA A 356 13.13 17.75 -9.43
C ALA A 356 13.44 18.94 -8.50
N LEU A 357 12.62 19.13 -7.47
CA LEU A 357 12.76 20.18 -6.47
C LEU A 357 13.63 19.67 -5.31
N LEU A 358 14.89 20.10 -5.26
CA LEU A 358 15.87 19.60 -4.29
C LEU A 358 16.14 20.58 -3.12
N LYS A 359 15.22 21.50 -2.80
CA LYS A 359 15.47 22.56 -1.78
C LYS A 359 15.88 21.92 -0.44
N ASP A 360 17.04 22.24 0.11
CA ASP A 360 17.52 21.74 1.40
C ASP A 360 17.62 20.20 1.53
N THR A 361 17.65 19.48 0.39
CA THR A 361 17.91 18.04 0.35
C THR A 361 19.33 17.72 0.85
N LYS A 362 19.47 16.65 1.65
CA LYS A 362 20.77 16.16 2.12
C LYS A 362 21.26 15.06 1.19
N LEU A 363 22.37 15.27 0.48
CA LEU A 363 22.93 14.32 -0.49
C LEU A 363 24.28 13.73 -0.06
N VAL A 364 24.74 13.96 1.17
CA VAL A 364 26.07 13.49 1.62
C VAL A 364 26.23 11.99 1.36
N ASN A 365 27.35 11.60 0.73
CA ASN A 365 27.64 10.23 0.27
C ASN A 365 26.69 9.62 -0.77
N ALA A 366 25.79 10.39 -1.38
CA ALA A 366 24.89 9.88 -2.41
C ALA A 366 25.63 9.54 -3.71
N ASP A 367 25.13 8.54 -4.43
CA ASP A 367 25.70 8.10 -5.70
C ASP A 367 24.83 8.57 -6.88
N LEU A 368 25.25 9.64 -7.56
CA LEU A 368 24.59 10.26 -8.71
C LEU A 368 25.26 9.85 -10.05
N ARG A 369 26.06 8.78 -10.09
CA ARG A 369 26.73 8.37 -11.33
C ARG A 369 25.70 8.04 -12.42
N GLY A 370 25.81 8.70 -13.58
CA GLY A 370 24.85 8.55 -14.68
C GLY A 370 23.47 9.17 -14.44
N ALA A 371 23.25 9.86 -13.31
CA ALA A 371 21.98 10.53 -13.04
C ALA A 371 21.82 11.79 -13.90
N GLN A 372 20.59 12.10 -14.29
CA GLN A 372 20.26 13.29 -15.08
C GLN A 372 19.66 14.37 -14.17
N PHE A 373 20.32 15.53 -14.06
CA PHE A 373 19.86 16.64 -13.23
C PHE A 373 20.35 17.97 -13.80
N TYR A 374 19.77 19.09 -13.34
CA TYR A 374 20.25 20.43 -13.66
C TYR A 374 21.09 20.97 -12.50
N TRP A 375 22.33 21.39 -12.77
CA TRP A 375 23.27 21.86 -11.74
C TRP A 375 22.73 23.02 -10.91
N GLY A 376 21.95 23.92 -11.53
CA GLY A 376 21.34 25.03 -10.81
C GLY A 376 20.46 24.63 -9.62
N TYR A 377 19.87 23.43 -9.62
CA TYR A 377 19.08 22.93 -8.48
C TYR A 377 19.94 22.31 -7.36
N LEU A 378 21.19 21.93 -7.65
CA LEU A 378 22.15 21.37 -6.70
C LEU A 378 23.16 22.40 -6.16
N LYS A 379 23.51 23.44 -6.92
CA LYS A 379 24.52 24.43 -6.50
C LYS A 379 24.14 25.21 -5.24
N ALA A 380 22.85 25.37 -4.96
CA ALA A 380 22.34 26.12 -3.82
C ALA A 380 22.45 25.35 -2.48
N ARG A 381 23.21 24.24 -2.41
CA ARG A 381 23.21 23.31 -1.27
C ARG A 381 24.49 23.41 -0.46
N LYS A 382 24.34 23.36 0.86
CA LYS A 382 25.46 23.46 1.81
C LYS A 382 26.16 22.12 2.11
N ARG A 383 25.75 20.99 1.49
CA ARG A 383 26.16 19.63 1.92
C ARG A 383 26.23 18.60 0.76
N LEU A 384 27.15 18.82 -0.19
CA LEU A 384 27.43 17.90 -1.31
C LEU A 384 28.67 17.01 -1.08
N LEU A 385 29.10 16.89 0.19
CA LEU A 385 30.29 16.11 0.56
C LEU A 385 30.16 14.64 0.13
N ASP A 386 31.20 14.15 -0.52
CA ASP A 386 31.36 12.75 -0.97
C ASP A 386 30.26 12.27 -1.94
N VAL A 387 29.53 13.19 -2.58
CA VAL A 387 28.60 12.83 -3.65
C VAL A 387 29.38 12.36 -4.87
N ARG A 388 28.98 11.22 -5.42
CA ARG A 388 29.67 10.58 -6.55
C ARG A 388 29.00 10.92 -7.87
N ILE A 389 29.77 11.34 -8.86
CA ILE A 389 29.32 11.60 -10.23
C ILE A 389 30.27 10.97 -11.26
N THR A 390 29.83 10.81 -12.50
CA THR A 390 30.70 10.38 -13.61
C THR A 390 31.40 11.57 -14.26
N ALA A 391 32.52 11.33 -14.94
CA ALA A 391 33.17 12.34 -15.78
C ALA A 391 32.20 12.93 -16.82
N ASN A 392 31.47 12.06 -17.54
CA ASN A 392 30.47 12.50 -18.51
C ASN A 392 29.36 13.32 -17.86
N GLY A 393 28.90 12.92 -16.66
CA GLY A 393 27.91 13.69 -15.90
C GLY A 393 28.41 15.07 -15.49
N PHE A 394 29.70 15.22 -15.18
CA PHE A 394 30.30 16.54 -14.96
C PHE A 394 30.29 17.38 -16.24
N ILE A 395 30.70 16.80 -17.38
CA ILE A 395 30.81 17.50 -18.66
C ILE A 395 29.44 17.98 -19.16
N GLU A 396 28.43 17.11 -19.11
CA GLU A 396 27.13 17.38 -19.71
C GLU A 396 26.20 18.17 -18.77
N ASN A 397 26.15 17.81 -17.49
CA ASN A 397 25.12 18.31 -16.57
C ASN A 397 25.61 19.42 -15.62
N ILE A 398 26.93 19.61 -15.48
CA ILE A 398 27.50 20.52 -14.48
C ILE A 398 28.33 21.63 -15.14
N TYR A 399 29.31 21.26 -15.96
CA TYR A 399 30.29 22.19 -16.52
C TYR A 399 29.67 23.40 -17.24
N PRO A 400 28.61 23.25 -18.08
CA PRO A 400 28.02 24.38 -18.79
C PRO A 400 27.51 25.49 -17.87
N ASP A 401 26.99 25.12 -16.69
CA ASP A 401 26.41 26.02 -15.69
C ASP A 401 27.38 26.41 -14.57
N TRP A 402 28.41 25.58 -14.30
CA TRP A 402 29.40 25.80 -13.25
C TRP A 402 30.53 26.72 -13.71
N ARG A 403 30.92 26.64 -14.98
CA ARG A 403 31.99 27.49 -15.54
C ARG A 403 31.62 28.97 -15.49
N LYS A 404 32.62 29.86 -15.46
CA LYS A 404 32.37 31.30 -15.57
C LYS A 404 31.93 31.66 -16.98
N GLU A 405 31.22 32.78 -17.13
CA GLU A 405 30.69 33.25 -18.41
C GLU A 405 31.77 33.40 -19.50
N ASN A 406 33.00 33.75 -19.11
CA ASN A 406 34.15 33.91 -20.01
C ASN A 406 35.00 32.64 -20.16
N ASP A 407 34.68 31.55 -19.45
CA ASP A 407 35.44 30.30 -19.58
C ASP A 407 35.09 29.60 -20.91
N PRO A 408 36.07 28.99 -21.60
CA PRO A 408 35.84 28.29 -22.87
C PRO A 408 34.85 27.13 -22.72
N GLN A 409 34.30 26.67 -23.85
CA GLN A 409 33.51 25.43 -23.88
C GLN A 409 34.39 24.23 -23.57
N TRP A 410 33.80 23.14 -23.07
CA TRP A 410 34.55 21.95 -22.67
C TRP A 410 35.45 21.42 -23.79
N ASP A 411 34.92 21.39 -25.02
CA ASP A 411 35.61 20.89 -26.21
C ASP A 411 36.80 21.75 -26.66
N ALA A 412 36.91 22.98 -26.16
CA ALA A 412 38.02 23.88 -26.45
C ALA A 412 39.15 23.81 -25.40
N LEU A 413 38.96 23.05 -24.30
CA LEU A 413 39.98 22.87 -23.28
C LEU A 413 41.02 21.81 -23.67
N THR A 414 42.27 22.04 -23.29
CA THR A 414 43.31 20.99 -23.33
C THR A 414 43.05 19.96 -22.22
N GLU A 415 43.59 18.74 -22.36
CA GLU A 415 43.46 17.69 -21.34
C GLU A 415 43.92 18.14 -19.94
N SER A 416 45.00 18.93 -19.89
CA SER A 416 45.50 19.52 -18.65
C SER A 416 44.49 20.49 -18.03
N ALA A 417 43.87 21.35 -18.84
CA ALA A 417 42.87 22.31 -18.38
C ALA A 417 41.56 21.61 -17.95
N GLN A 418 41.14 20.55 -18.64
CA GLN A 418 40.00 19.70 -18.23
C GLN A 418 40.25 19.05 -16.87
N THR A 419 41.45 18.51 -16.67
CA THR A 419 41.86 17.91 -15.38
C THR A 419 41.84 18.95 -14.25
N GLN A 420 42.37 20.15 -14.50
CA GLN A 420 42.36 21.24 -13.52
C GLN A 420 40.94 21.71 -13.19
N ALA A 421 40.05 21.81 -14.19
CA ALA A 421 38.66 22.19 -13.98
C ALA A 421 37.93 21.19 -13.07
N MET A 422 38.09 19.89 -13.33
CA MET A 422 37.54 18.82 -12.50
C MET A 422 38.10 18.83 -11.07
N GLN A 423 39.41 19.01 -10.90
CA GLN A 423 40.04 19.10 -9.57
C GLN A 423 39.52 20.30 -8.78
N LYS A 424 39.41 21.46 -9.43
CA LYS A 424 38.87 22.68 -8.82
C LYS A 424 37.42 22.47 -8.39
N PHE A 425 36.60 21.87 -9.24
CA PHE A 425 35.21 21.53 -8.92
C PHE A 425 35.12 20.62 -7.69
N CYS A 426 35.90 19.52 -7.64
CA CYS A 426 35.93 18.62 -6.50
C CYS A 426 36.32 19.34 -5.21
N LYS A 427 37.32 20.24 -5.26
CA LYS A 427 37.78 21.01 -4.11
C LYS A 427 36.73 22.00 -3.59
N GLU A 428 36.01 22.66 -4.49
CA GLU A 428 34.98 23.65 -4.14
C GLU A 428 33.72 23.00 -3.56
N THR A 429 33.35 21.82 -4.06
CA THR A 429 32.06 21.18 -3.75
C THR A 429 32.17 20.03 -2.74
N GLY A 430 33.35 19.41 -2.62
CA GLY A 430 33.54 18.15 -1.91
C GLY A 430 33.00 16.93 -2.66
N MET A 431 32.58 17.09 -3.91
CA MET A 431 32.09 15.99 -4.76
C MET A 431 33.24 15.18 -5.35
N LEU A 432 32.93 13.96 -5.76
CA LEU A 432 33.89 12.98 -6.25
C LEU A 432 33.54 12.55 -7.68
N ILE A 433 34.54 12.59 -8.56
CA ILE A 433 34.40 12.18 -9.97
C ILE A 433 34.99 10.79 -10.18
N PHE A 434 34.18 9.92 -10.79
CA PHE A 434 34.50 8.53 -11.12
C PHE A 434 34.45 8.30 -12.63
N ASP A 435 35.21 7.31 -13.10
CA ASP A 435 35.09 6.80 -14.47
C ASP A 435 33.93 5.80 -14.58
N ASP A 436 33.67 5.36 -15.81
CA ASP A 436 32.59 4.42 -16.13
C ASP A 436 32.83 3.02 -15.53
N LEU A 437 34.08 2.71 -15.14
CA LEU A 437 34.46 1.47 -14.45
C LEU A 437 34.34 1.60 -12.92
N GLY A 438 33.91 2.75 -12.41
CA GLY A 438 33.74 3.01 -10.98
C GLY A 438 35.05 3.28 -10.24
N LYS A 439 36.15 3.53 -10.94
CA LYS A 439 37.41 3.98 -10.35
C LYS A 439 37.40 5.50 -10.23
N ARG A 440 37.91 5.98 -9.10
CA ARG A 440 38.02 7.40 -8.82
C ARG A 440 39.07 8.05 -9.73
N ILE A 441 38.68 9.12 -10.44
CA ILE A 441 39.57 9.83 -11.38
C ILE A 441 40.38 10.90 -10.65
N MET A 442 39.77 11.63 -9.73
CA MET A 442 40.40 12.77 -9.04
C MET A 442 40.73 12.46 -7.58
N PRO A 443 41.90 12.86 -7.05
CA PRO A 443 42.26 12.68 -5.65
C PRO A 443 41.30 13.41 -4.70
N SER A 444 41.36 13.10 -3.40
CA SER A 444 40.53 13.79 -2.40
C SER A 444 40.92 15.25 -2.22
N PRO A 445 39.93 16.14 -2.04
CA PRO A 445 40.18 17.51 -1.60
C PRO A 445 41.07 17.56 -0.37
#